data_AF-A0A160VEB6-F1
#
_entry.id   AF-A0A160VEB6-F1
#
_cell.length_a   1.000
_cell.length_b   1.000
_cell.length_c   1.000
_cell.angle_alpha   90.00
_cell.angle_beta   90.00
_cell.angle_gamma   90.00
#
_symmetry.space_group_name_H-M   'P 1'
#
loop_
_entity.id
_entity.type
_entity.pdbx_description
1 polymer ?
#
loop_
_entity_poly.entity_id
_entity_poly.type
_entity_poly.pdbx_seq_one_letter_code
_entity_poly.pdbx_strand_id
1 'polypeptide(L)'
;MEIINIITVFILAIFVGFEIITKVPPTLHTPLMSGSNAISGIAIVGAIISTKVGGEIGTWLGLVAVIFATINCVGGFMVTDRMLKMFKRK
;
A
#
# COMPACT_ATOMS: atom_id res chain seq x y z
N MET A 1 20.72 -6.48 4.46
CA MET A 1 20.63 -5.80 5.76
C MET A 1 20.72 -6.85 6.85
N GLU A 2 21.46 -6.59 7.91
CA GLU A 2 21.42 -7.42 9.11
C GLU A 2 20.02 -7.37 9.75
N ILE A 3 19.63 -8.44 10.44
CA ILE A 3 18.28 -8.56 11.04
C ILE A 3 17.99 -7.45 12.05
N ILE A 4 19.02 -7.01 12.77
CA ILE A 4 18.94 -5.87 13.70
C ILE A 4 18.50 -4.63 12.94
N ASN A 5 19.09 -4.34 11.78
CA ASN A 5 18.73 -3.18 10.96
C ASN A 5 17.29 -3.25 10.43
N ILE A 6 16.82 -4.44 10.02
CA ILE A 6 15.43 -4.62 9.56
C ILE A 6 14.45 -4.34 10.70
N ILE A 7 14.73 -4.87 11.90
CA ILE A 7 13.89 -4.66 13.09
C ILE A 7 13.91 -3.18 13.49
N THR A 8 15.06 -2.52 13.46
CA THR A 8 15.18 -1.09 13.73
C THR A 8 14.30 -0.28 12.77
N VAL A 9 14.39 -0.55 11.46
CA VAL A 9 13.57 0.13 10.45
C VAL A 9 12.08 -0.15 10.67
N PHE A 10 11.71 -1.40 10.96
CA PHE A 10 10.32 -1.78 11.21
C PHE A 10 9.72 -1.03 12.41
N ILE A 11 10.43 -1.01 13.55
CA ILE A 11 9.98 -0.32 14.75
C ILE A 11 9.86 1.19 14.50
N LEU A 12 10.88 1.81 13.91
CA LEU A 12 10.85 3.25 13.62
C LEU A 12 9.74 3.61 12.63
N ALA A 13 9.47 2.77 11.63
CA ALA A 13 8.37 2.99 10.69
C ALA A 13 7.00 2.97 11.38
N ILE A 14 6.80 2.11 12.38
CA ILE A 14 5.57 2.10 13.20
C ILE A 14 5.41 3.42 13.96
N PHE A 15 6.46 3.88 14.64
CA PHE A 15 6.42 5.16 15.37
C PHE A 15 6.11 6.34 14.44
N VAL A 16 6.78 6.39 13.27
CA VAL A 16 6.53 7.43 12.26
C VAL A 16 5.08 7.37 11.75
N GLY A 17 4.56 6.18 11.48
CA GLY A 17 3.17 5.99 11.04
C GLY A 17 2.17 6.50 12.07
N PHE A 18 2.37 6.16 13.35
CA PHE A 18 1.52 6.64 14.45
C PHE A 18 1.55 8.17 14.58
N GLU A 19 2.74 8.75 14.61
CA GLU A 19 2.93 10.20 14.81
C GLU A 19 2.37 11.05 13.64
N ILE A 20 2.35 10.50 12.43
CA ILE A 20 1.75 11.15 11.27
C ILE A 20 0.23 11.09 11.35
N ILE A 21 -0.35 9.92 11.63
CA ILE A 21 -1.80 9.72 11.62
C ILE A 21 -2.50 10.53 12.72
N THR A 22 -1.90 10.64 13.91
CA THR A 22 -2.47 11.43 15.02
C THR A 22 -2.61 12.92 14.73
N LYS A 23 -1.90 13.44 13.72
CA LYS A 23 -1.92 14.85 13.31
C LYS A 23 -2.84 15.13 12.12
N VAL A 24 -3.54 14.13 11.59
CA VAL A 24 -4.47 14.30 10.48
C VAL A 24 -5.81 14.86 11.00
N PRO A 25 -6.37 15.93 10.40
CA PRO A 25 -7.66 16.46 10.82
C PRO A 25 -8.81 15.47 10.53
N PRO A 26 -9.88 15.45 11.36
CA PRO A 26 -11.03 14.52 11.20
C PRO A 26 -11.64 14.48 9.81
N THR A 27 -11.66 15.61 9.11
CA THR A 27 -12.21 15.75 7.75
C THR A 27 -11.47 14.91 6.72
N LEU A 28 -10.21 14.54 6.98
CA LEU A 28 -9.38 13.75 6.07
C LEU A 28 -9.33 12.26 6.43
N HIS A 29 -10.04 11.76 7.44
CA HIS A 29 -9.97 10.35 7.84
C HIS A 29 -10.42 9.39 6.73
N THR A 30 -11.48 9.73 5.98
CA THR A 30 -11.94 8.88 4.87
C THR A 30 -10.99 8.90 3.67
N PRO A 31 -10.51 10.06 3.19
CA PRO A 31 -9.41 10.10 2.21
C PRO A 31 -8.14 9.39 2.69
N LEU A 32 -7.79 9.51 3.98
CA LEU A 32 -6.63 8.86 4.58
C LEU A 32 -6.78 7.34 4.55
N MET A 33 -7.96 6.82 4.89
CA MET A 33 -8.27 5.38 4.82
C MET A 33 -8.17 4.86 3.38
N SER A 34 -8.69 5.61 2.40
CA SER A 34 -8.53 5.25 0.98
C SER A 34 -7.05 5.29 0.55
N GLY A 35 -6.32 6.31 0.99
CA GLY A 35 -4.90 6.49 0.66
C GLY A 35 -4.00 5.41 1.25
N SER A 36 -4.22 5.02 2.51
CA SER A 36 -3.46 3.93 3.13
C SER A 36 -3.76 2.57 2.48
N ASN A 37 -5.01 2.34 2.05
CA ASN A 37 -5.36 1.19 1.23
C ASN A 37 -4.63 1.22 -0.12
N ALA A 38 -4.52 2.36 -0.80
CA ALA A 38 -3.77 2.50 -2.04
C ALA A 38 -2.27 2.18 -1.86
N ILE A 39 -1.67 2.63 -0.74
CA ILE A 39 -0.27 2.36 -0.39
C ILE A 39 -0.05 0.85 -0.14
N SER A 40 -1.03 0.14 0.42
CA SER A 40 -0.95 -1.32 0.59
C SER A 40 -0.77 -2.08 -0.74
N GLY A 41 -1.09 -1.44 -1.88
CA GLY A 41 -0.81 -1.92 -3.23
C GLY A 41 0.66 -2.20 -3.52
N ILE A 42 1.61 -1.77 -2.65
CA ILE A 42 3.02 -2.19 -2.68
C ILE A 42 3.20 -3.72 -2.66
N ALA A 43 2.19 -4.48 -2.22
CA ALA A 43 2.11 -5.92 -2.37
C ALA A 43 2.39 -6.43 -3.80
N ILE A 44 2.22 -5.58 -4.83
CA ILE A 44 2.57 -5.87 -6.21
C ILE A 44 4.04 -6.29 -6.38
N VAL A 45 4.96 -5.74 -5.58
CA VAL A 45 6.38 -6.13 -5.60
C VAL A 45 6.53 -7.60 -5.21
N GLY A 46 5.85 -8.02 -4.14
CA GLY A 46 5.82 -9.41 -3.72
C GLY A 46 5.17 -10.31 -4.77
N ALA A 47 4.04 -9.88 -5.34
CA ALA A 47 3.32 -10.64 -6.36
C ALA A 47 4.17 -10.89 -7.61
N ILE A 48 4.91 -9.89 -8.09
CA ILE A 48 5.84 -10.04 -9.23
C ILE A 48 6.92 -11.07 -8.91
N ILE A 49 7.51 -11.02 -7.71
CA ILE A 49 8.54 -11.98 -7.29
C ILE A 49 7.94 -13.40 -7.23
N SER A 50 6.72 -13.55 -6.72
CA SER A 50 6.02 -14.83 -6.64
C SER A 50 5.82 -15.52 -7.97
N THR A 51 5.76 -14.79 -9.10
CA THR A 51 5.66 -15.41 -10.44
C THR A 51 6.84 -16.34 -10.79
N LYS A 52 7.99 -16.17 -10.12
CA LYS A 52 9.21 -16.95 -10.39
C LYS A 52 9.45 -18.07 -9.39
N VAL A 53 8.57 -18.23 -8.39
CA VAL A 53 8.75 -19.18 -7.27
C VAL A 53 7.68 -20.26 -7.38
N GLY A 54 8.03 -21.54 -7.15
CA GLY A 54 7.04 -22.62 -7.06
C GLY A 54 6.59 -23.23 -8.40
N GLY A 55 7.39 -23.09 -9.46
CA GLY A 55 7.14 -23.74 -10.76
C GLY A 55 5.91 -23.22 -11.48
N GLU A 56 5.25 -24.07 -12.27
CA GLU A 56 4.06 -23.68 -13.07
C GLU A 56 2.90 -23.19 -12.19
N ILE A 57 2.60 -23.88 -11.08
CA ILE A 57 1.53 -23.49 -10.15
C ILE A 57 1.83 -22.12 -9.53
N GLY A 58 3.07 -21.91 -9.08
CA GLY A 58 3.47 -20.63 -8.50
C GLY A 58 3.46 -19.48 -9.52
N THR A 59 3.76 -19.77 -10.79
CA THR A 59 3.64 -18.80 -11.88
C THR A 59 2.19 -18.33 -12.06
N TRP A 60 1.23 -19.26 -12.09
CA TRP A 60 -0.19 -18.94 -12.21
C TRP A 60 -0.73 -18.19 -10.98
N LEU A 61 -0.37 -18.63 -9.77
CA LEU A 61 -0.76 -17.93 -8.54
C LEU A 61 -0.13 -16.54 -8.46
N GLY A 62 1.13 -16.39 -8.85
CA GLY A 62 1.81 -15.11 -8.96
C GLY A 62 1.14 -14.18 -9.96
N LEU A 63 0.74 -14.69 -11.13
CA LEU A 63 0.00 -13.91 -12.13
C LEU A 63 -1.32 -13.37 -11.57
N VAL A 64 -2.10 -14.24 -10.90
CA VAL A 64 -3.35 -13.85 -10.25
C VAL A 64 -3.10 -12.80 -9.15
N ALA A 65 -2.04 -12.98 -8.35
CA ALA A 65 -1.65 -12.02 -7.32
C ALA A 65 -1.27 -10.66 -7.92
N VAL A 66 -0.56 -10.63 -9.06
CA VAL A 66 -0.21 -9.39 -9.77
C VAL A 66 -1.46 -8.66 -10.24
N ILE A 67 -2.44 -9.38 -10.79
CA ILE A 67 -3.72 -8.79 -11.21
C ILE A 67 -4.43 -8.12 -10.02
N PHE A 68 -4.60 -8.84 -8.91
CA PHE A 68 -5.26 -8.29 -7.73
C PHE A 68 -4.49 -7.11 -7.11
N ALA A 69 -3.17 -7.20 -7.02
CA ALA A 69 -2.34 -6.12 -6.49
C ALA A 69 -2.39 -4.87 -7.39
N THR A 70 -2.46 -5.06 -8.71
CA THR A 70 -2.62 -3.97 -9.68
C THR A 70 -3.97 -3.29 -9.52
N ILE A 71 -5.06 -4.07 -9.38
CA ILE A 71 -6.41 -3.53 -9.14
C ILE A 71 -6.44 -2.71 -7.84
N ASN A 72 -5.84 -3.22 -6.75
CA ASN A 72 -5.76 -2.51 -5.48
C ASN A 72 -4.98 -1.18 -5.61
N CYS A 73 -3.79 -1.23 -6.22
CA CYS A 73 -2.94 -0.05 -6.41
C CYS A 73 -3.64 1.01 -7.27
N VAL A 74 -4.03 0.66 -8.50
CA VAL A 74 -4.63 1.61 -9.46
C VAL A 74 -5.98 2.12 -8.96
N GLY A 75 -6.86 1.23 -8.49
CA GLY A 75 -8.17 1.60 -7.97
C GLY A 75 -8.07 2.46 -6.72
N GLY A 76 -7.18 2.09 -5.79
CA GLY A 76 -6.92 2.85 -4.57
C GLY A 76 -6.46 4.28 -4.85
N PHE A 77 -5.47 4.46 -5.73
CA PHE A 77 -4.99 5.81 -6.08
C PHE A 77 -6.05 6.64 -6.83
N MET A 78 -6.82 6.02 -7.73
CA MET A 78 -7.90 6.70 -8.46
C MET A 78 -9.01 7.20 -7.53
N VAL A 79 -9.45 6.37 -6.58
CA VAL A 79 -10.48 6.73 -5.60
C VAL A 79 -9.96 7.82 -4.65
N THR A 80 -8.73 7.68 -4.17
CA THR A 80 -8.09 8.66 -3.28
C THR A 80 -7.97 10.03 -3.95
N ASP A 81 -7.54 10.09 -5.21
CA ASP A 81 -7.48 11.34 -5.98
C ASP A 81 -8.86 11.99 -6.12
N ARG A 82 -9.92 11.21 -6.41
CA ARG A 82 -11.30 11.73 -6.47
C ARG A 82 -11.75 12.32 -5.14
N MET A 83 -11.43 11.66 -4.02
CA MET A 83 -11.75 12.16 -2.68
C MET A 83 -11.00 13.47 -2.36
N LEU A 84 -9.70 13.53 -2.66
CA LEU A 84 -8.88 14.71 -2.40
C LEU A 84 -9.28 15.92 -3.26
N LYS A 85 -9.79 15.69 -4.48
CA LYS A 85 -10.34 16.77 -5.33
C LYS A 85 -11.50 17.52 -4.68
N MET A 86 -12.24 16.90 -3.75
CA MET A 86 -13.34 17.55 -3.01
C MET A 86 -12.85 18.67 -2.07
N PHE A 87 -11.56 18.69 -1.72
CA PHE A 87 -10.95 19.70 -0.86
C PHE A 87 -10.28 20.85 -1.62
N LYS A 88 -10.19 20.75 -2.96
CA LYS A 88 -9.69 21.88 -3.77
C LYS A 88 -10.76 22.97 -3.79
N ARG A 89 -10.41 24.20 -3.40
CA ARG A 89 -11.24 25.37 -3.70
C ARG A 89 -11.40 25.46 -5.21
N LYS A 90 -12.62 25.76 -5.68
CA LYS A 90 -12.85 26.20 -7.05
C LYS A 90 -12.03 27.44 -7.36
#